data_AF-A0A8B8HPN9-F1
#
_entry.id   AF-A0A8B8HPN9-F1
#
_cell.length_a   1.000
_cell.length_b   1.000
_cell.length_c   1.000
_cell.angle_alpha   90.00
_cell.angle_beta   90.00
_cell.angle_gamma   90.00
#
_symmetry.space_group_name_H-M   'P 1'
#
loop_
_entity.id
_entity.type
_entity.pdbx_description
1 polymer ?
#
loop_
_entity_poly.entity_id
_entity_poly.type
_entity_poly.pdbx_seq_one_letter_code
_entity_poly.pdbx_strand_id
1 'polypeptide(L)'
;MYSICLLLLVLVAQDCSSQDDVGPYRGKFIGKLNSYHHQVSGDVYAVDDWTILLVDFNYDGTGDDTFFWAGDSGRPGPLGFIVADQHGNTNILERYNNEEVHLKLPDGKRVSRITWFAVYDLASQNAFGDVYIPEEFEAPAPRTLTPFVAAPGVKLSSQPLKFMDASTFIIPEFHYDGSGEEVYFWTGVGPQPSSRGNKIPDEDGYLEPLRAYAGEDVSLSLPGGRTVFDVDWIALYDVRARAALASVLVPDALNVPPAHVRTHPHSSALPHCRQLHRDYQVSWEVFGNQITIQLAALLDEDEYMAFGISGSSTRSQMLGADVGVAWFDARLQRGLATDYNITALAPCVQVLGQWRGVCRDDRLGGLDSHQVISASRDQGLTVVRYRRGLQPGEELDREWPLDRSVFVVWAIGGLDHAQEPAFHRLWPASDIQLVLNQKDPANDCFDFTVGARARAAGWERAELFDPALRVFRA
;
A
#
# COMPACT_ATOMS: atom_id res chain seq x y z
N MET A 1 34.24 37.29 51.37
CA MET A 1 33.81 37.59 49.98
C MET A 1 34.53 36.57 49.11
N TYR A 2 33.91 35.51 48.59
CA TYR A 2 32.71 35.45 47.76
C TYR A 2 31.95 34.14 48.04
N SER A 3 30.62 34.23 48.15
CA SER A 3 29.72 33.09 48.18
C SER A 3 29.22 32.89 46.73
N ILE A 4 29.58 31.77 46.10
CA ILE A 4 29.11 31.42 44.76
C ILE A 4 27.83 30.60 44.95
N CYS A 5 26.71 31.24 44.66
CA CYS A 5 25.39 30.63 44.63
C CYS A 5 25.21 29.94 43.27
N LEU A 6 25.13 28.61 43.27
CA LEU A 6 24.82 27.83 42.07
C LEU A 6 23.30 27.76 41.93
N LEU A 7 22.73 28.55 41.01
CA LEU A 7 21.33 28.40 40.61
C LEU A 7 21.19 27.15 39.75
N LEU A 8 20.48 26.15 40.25
CA LEU A 8 20.07 24.97 39.48
C LEU A 8 18.78 25.33 38.73
N LEU A 9 18.88 25.52 37.42
CA LEU A 9 17.75 25.78 36.54
C LEU A 9 17.14 24.42 36.16
N VAL A 10 16.07 24.04 36.84
CA VAL A 10 15.27 22.84 36.49
C VAL A 10 14.41 23.22 35.28
N LEU A 11 14.85 22.81 34.10
CA LEU A 11 14.00 22.76 32.91
C LEU A 11 13.00 21.62 33.11
N VAL A 12 11.72 21.99 33.30
CA VAL A 12 10.60 21.07 33.17
C VAL A 12 10.49 20.72 31.69
N ALA A 13 11.03 19.56 31.30
CA ALA A 13 10.65 18.94 30.05
C ALA A 13 9.17 18.55 30.18
N GLN A 14 8.30 19.18 29.41
CA GLN A 14 7.00 18.60 29.11
C GLN A 14 7.28 17.31 28.36
N ASP A 15 6.87 16.19 28.93
CA ASP A 15 6.84 14.90 28.25
C ASP A 15 5.97 15.04 27.01
N CYS A 16 6.59 15.25 25.84
CA CYS A 16 6.03 14.75 24.61
C CYS A 16 6.04 13.23 24.76
N SER A 17 4.88 12.65 25.05
CA SER A 17 4.69 11.21 24.99
C SER A 17 4.93 10.75 23.55
N SER A 18 6.19 10.46 23.23
CA SER A 18 6.52 9.64 22.08
C SER A 18 5.87 8.29 22.30
N GLN A 19 5.12 7.84 21.31
CA GLN A 19 4.53 6.52 21.24
C GLN A 19 5.60 5.47 21.62
N ASP A 20 5.29 4.56 22.55
CA ASP A 20 6.14 3.40 22.79
C ASP A 20 6.30 2.61 21.47
N ASP A 21 7.56 2.31 21.13
CA ASP A 21 8.14 1.92 19.83
C ASP A 21 7.66 0.58 19.20
N VAL A 22 6.46 0.08 19.52
CA VAL A 22 5.99 -1.22 19.01
C VAL A 22 4.50 -1.17 18.61
N GLY A 23 4.22 -0.72 17.39
CA GLY A 23 2.90 -0.88 16.77
C GLY A 23 2.62 0.10 15.63
N PRO A 24 1.59 -0.15 14.80
CA PRO A 24 1.14 0.82 13.80
C PRO A 24 0.65 2.10 14.48
N TYR A 25 0.73 3.23 13.79
CA TYR A 25 0.16 4.49 14.29
C TYR A 25 -1.36 4.36 14.48
N ARG A 26 -1.86 4.67 15.69
CA ARG A 26 -3.26 4.43 16.13
C ARG A 26 -4.08 5.72 16.28
N GLY A 27 -3.50 6.86 15.94
CA GLY A 27 -4.07 8.18 16.21
C GLY A 27 -3.45 8.81 17.46
N LYS A 28 -4.10 9.84 18.01
CA LYS A 28 -3.57 10.62 19.13
C LYS A 28 -3.90 9.95 20.45
N PHE A 29 -2.87 9.63 21.24
CA PHE A 29 -3.06 9.06 22.56
C PHE A 29 -3.79 10.06 23.49
N ILE A 30 -4.84 9.59 24.14
CA ILE A 30 -5.60 10.36 25.13
C ILE A 30 -5.06 10.05 26.53
N GLY A 31 -4.91 8.77 26.85
CA GLY A 31 -4.45 8.32 28.16
C GLY A 31 -4.79 6.86 28.44
N LYS A 32 -4.31 6.36 29.57
CA LYS A 32 -4.66 5.04 30.08
C LYS A 32 -5.91 5.12 30.94
N LEU A 33 -6.80 4.12 30.83
CA LEU A 33 -7.96 4.02 31.71
C LEU A 33 -7.51 3.87 33.16
N ASN A 34 -7.99 4.78 34.01
CA ASN A 34 -7.91 4.63 35.46
C ASN A 34 -8.83 3.49 35.88
N SER A 35 -8.29 2.45 36.52
CA SER A 35 -9.05 1.28 36.94
C SER A 35 -9.54 1.44 38.38
N TYR A 36 -10.83 1.25 38.62
CA TYR A 36 -11.41 1.28 39.96
C TYR A 36 -12.02 -0.06 40.36
N HIS A 37 -12.80 -0.65 39.44
CA HIS A 37 -13.50 -1.91 39.66
C HIS A 37 -13.60 -2.72 38.36
N HIS A 38 -14.06 -3.97 38.46
CA HIS A 38 -14.42 -4.83 37.33
C HIS A 38 -13.32 -5.05 36.28
N GLN A 39 -12.06 -4.97 36.71
CA GLN A 39 -10.88 -5.17 35.86
C GLN A 39 -10.81 -4.28 34.62
N VAL A 40 -11.48 -3.11 34.67
CA VAL A 40 -11.43 -2.14 33.57
C VAL A 40 -10.00 -1.66 33.38
N SER A 41 -9.44 -1.92 32.20
CA SER A 41 -8.10 -1.44 31.82
C SER A 41 -7.98 -1.37 30.30
N GLY A 42 -6.98 -0.62 29.84
CA GLY A 42 -6.71 -0.41 28.42
C GLY A 42 -6.21 1.00 28.16
N ASP A 43 -5.67 1.20 26.96
CA ASP A 43 -5.16 2.47 26.48
C ASP A 43 -6.17 3.12 25.52
N VAL A 44 -6.35 4.43 25.63
CA VAL A 44 -7.37 5.18 24.89
C VAL A 44 -6.71 6.14 23.91
N TYR A 45 -7.14 6.06 22.64
CA TYR A 45 -6.68 6.90 21.55
C TYR A 45 -7.88 7.58 20.87
N ALA A 46 -7.67 8.75 20.28
CA ALA A 46 -8.56 9.31 19.28
C ALA A 46 -8.04 8.94 17.89
N VAL A 47 -8.85 8.23 17.12
CA VAL A 47 -8.57 7.94 15.69
C VAL A 47 -8.85 9.21 14.88
N ASP A 48 -9.97 9.86 15.16
CA ASP A 48 -10.40 11.15 14.62
C ASP A 48 -11.29 11.87 15.65
N ASP A 49 -11.95 12.96 15.25
CA ASP A 49 -12.85 13.73 16.14
C ASP A 49 -14.16 12.98 16.48
N TRP A 50 -14.39 11.79 15.95
CA TRP A 50 -15.63 11.02 16.05
C TRP A 50 -15.44 9.61 16.59
N THR A 51 -14.20 9.15 16.71
CA THR A 51 -13.89 7.74 16.97
C THR A 51 -12.82 7.62 18.05
N ILE A 52 -13.17 6.93 19.13
CA ILE A 52 -12.25 6.52 20.19
C ILE A 52 -11.82 5.08 19.92
N LEU A 53 -10.54 4.80 20.09
CA LEU A 53 -9.98 3.46 20.03
C LEU A 53 -9.50 3.05 21.41
N LEU A 54 -9.98 1.90 21.87
CA LEU A 54 -9.47 1.22 23.06
C LEU A 54 -8.54 0.10 22.62
N VAL A 55 -7.35 0.04 23.22
CA VAL A 55 -6.34 -1.00 22.97
C VAL A 55 -6.10 -1.76 24.26
N ASP A 56 -5.91 -3.09 24.12
CA ASP A 56 -5.73 -4.01 25.25
C ASP A 56 -6.84 -3.84 26.29
N PHE A 57 -8.07 -3.63 25.80
CA PHE A 57 -9.23 -3.36 26.63
C PHE A 57 -9.70 -4.63 27.34
N ASN A 58 -9.91 -4.50 28.65
CA ASN A 58 -10.40 -5.57 29.51
C ASN A 58 -11.55 -5.04 30.37
N TYR A 59 -12.58 -5.87 30.57
CA TYR A 59 -13.68 -5.65 31.51
C TYR A 59 -14.30 -7.01 31.85
N ASP A 60 -14.53 -7.30 33.14
CA ASP A 60 -14.93 -8.65 33.58
C ASP A 60 -16.38 -9.05 33.26
N GLY A 61 -17.21 -8.09 32.84
CA GLY A 61 -18.60 -8.34 32.43
C GLY A 61 -19.60 -8.51 33.59
N THR A 62 -19.22 -8.17 34.83
CA THR A 62 -20.04 -8.46 36.02
C THR A 62 -20.88 -7.29 36.55
N GLY A 63 -20.83 -6.13 35.90
CA GLY A 63 -21.70 -5.00 36.24
C GLY A 63 -23.15 -5.20 35.80
N ASP A 64 -24.07 -4.53 36.50
CA ASP A 64 -25.52 -4.73 36.33
C ASP A 64 -26.07 -3.94 35.14
N ASP A 65 -25.61 -2.70 34.93
CA ASP A 65 -26.10 -1.76 33.90
C ASP A 65 -24.94 -0.90 33.36
N THR A 66 -23.89 -1.58 32.88
CA THR A 66 -22.62 -0.98 32.44
C THR A 66 -22.61 -0.63 30.96
N PHE A 67 -22.14 0.57 30.62
CA PHE A 67 -22.03 1.08 29.25
C PHE A 67 -20.68 1.76 28.99
N PHE A 68 -20.32 1.87 27.71
CA PHE A 68 -19.38 2.92 27.29
C PHE A 68 -20.09 4.26 27.39
N TRP A 69 -19.46 5.20 28.09
CA TRP A 69 -20.10 6.43 28.53
C TRP A 69 -19.13 7.60 28.34
N ALA A 70 -19.66 8.75 27.94
CA ALA A 70 -18.86 9.96 27.77
C ALA A 70 -19.63 11.19 28.19
N GLY A 71 -18.94 12.27 28.50
CA GLY A 71 -19.58 13.52 28.89
C GLY A 71 -18.65 14.70 28.87
N ASP A 72 -19.23 15.89 29.05
CA ASP A 72 -18.56 17.20 29.08
C ASP A 72 -18.59 17.84 30.47
N SER A 73 -19.15 17.16 31.47
CA SER A 73 -19.11 17.57 32.88
C SER A 73 -17.69 17.47 33.44
N GLY A 74 -17.41 18.16 34.56
CA GLY A 74 -16.08 18.11 35.18
C GLY A 74 -15.65 16.75 35.74
N ARG A 75 -16.54 15.75 35.78
CA ARG A 75 -16.25 14.36 36.18
C ARG A 75 -17.27 13.38 35.60
N PRO A 76 -16.93 12.08 35.46
CA PRO A 76 -17.86 11.02 35.13
C PRO A 76 -19.10 11.02 36.03
N GLY A 77 -20.28 10.88 35.43
CA GLY A 77 -21.54 10.92 36.15
C GLY A 77 -22.77 10.67 35.27
N PRO A 78 -23.97 10.74 35.87
CA PRO A 78 -25.22 10.34 35.20
C PRO A 78 -25.66 11.29 34.08
N LEU A 79 -25.03 12.47 33.95
CA LEU A 79 -25.31 13.47 32.91
C LEU A 79 -24.54 13.21 31.60
N GLY A 80 -23.78 12.13 31.51
CA GLY A 80 -23.14 11.72 30.26
C GLY A 80 -24.13 11.12 29.25
N PHE A 81 -23.58 10.51 28.21
CA PHE A 81 -24.31 9.85 27.15
C PHE A 81 -23.67 8.50 26.79
N ILE A 82 -24.50 7.57 26.30
CA ILE A 82 -24.05 6.25 25.82
C ILE A 82 -23.22 6.42 24.55
N VAL A 83 -22.10 5.71 24.48
CA VAL A 83 -21.36 5.44 23.25
C VAL A 83 -21.64 4.00 22.85
N ALA A 84 -22.00 3.78 21.59
CA ALA A 84 -22.27 2.42 21.11
C ALA A 84 -20.97 1.60 21.02
N ASP A 85 -21.10 0.28 21.16
CA ASP A 85 -19.99 -0.65 20.96
C ASP A 85 -19.52 -0.69 19.48
N GLN A 86 -18.50 -1.50 19.19
CA GLN A 86 -17.94 -1.68 17.84
C GLN A 86 -18.93 -2.25 16.81
N HIS A 87 -20.07 -2.77 17.26
CA HIS A 87 -21.15 -3.30 16.42
C HIS A 87 -22.32 -2.31 16.29
N GLY A 88 -22.25 -1.15 16.93
CA GLY A 88 -23.30 -0.14 16.95
C GLY A 88 -24.42 -0.43 17.97
N ASN A 89 -24.22 -1.36 18.90
CA ASN A 89 -25.20 -1.66 19.94
C ASN A 89 -25.01 -0.77 21.16
N THR A 90 -26.13 -0.45 21.81
CA THR A 90 -26.18 0.30 23.07
C THR A 90 -26.73 -0.57 24.21
N ASN A 91 -26.43 -1.87 24.17
CA ASN A 91 -26.82 -2.82 25.22
C ASN A 91 -25.82 -2.77 26.38
N ILE A 92 -26.19 -3.42 27.48
CA ILE A 92 -25.28 -3.63 28.63
C ILE A 92 -24.01 -4.34 28.12
N LEU A 93 -22.86 -3.85 28.53
CA LEU A 93 -21.57 -4.40 28.12
C LEU A 93 -21.38 -5.81 28.66
N GLU A 94 -21.01 -6.71 27.75
CA GLU A 94 -20.51 -8.03 28.10
C GLU A 94 -19.01 -7.96 28.46
N ARG A 95 -18.41 -9.12 28.70
CA ARG A 95 -17.00 -9.26 29.04
C ARG A 95 -16.11 -8.94 27.82
N TYR A 96 -15.06 -8.15 28.03
CA TYR A 96 -14.00 -7.91 27.05
C TYR A 96 -12.68 -8.47 27.57
N ASN A 97 -11.89 -9.12 26.72
CA ASN A 97 -10.61 -9.73 27.10
C ASN A 97 -9.50 -9.43 26.08
N ASN A 98 -8.66 -8.46 26.42
CA ASN A 98 -7.56 -7.96 25.60
C ASN A 98 -7.99 -7.59 24.17
N GLU A 99 -9.08 -6.83 24.07
CA GLU A 99 -9.70 -6.48 22.79
C GLU A 99 -9.27 -5.10 22.29
N GLU A 100 -9.28 -4.95 20.97
CA GLU A 100 -9.22 -3.65 20.30
C GLU A 100 -10.64 -3.21 19.92
N VAL A 101 -11.11 -2.10 20.50
CA VAL A 101 -12.52 -1.67 20.38
C VAL A 101 -12.59 -0.28 19.74
N HIS A 102 -13.26 -0.19 18.60
CA HIS A 102 -13.50 1.07 17.89
C HIS A 102 -14.88 1.62 18.24
N LEU A 103 -14.91 2.75 18.94
CA LEU A 103 -16.12 3.37 19.47
C LEU A 103 -16.43 4.65 18.73
N LYS A 104 -17.48 4.63 17.92
CA LYS A 104 -17.96 5.82 17.21
C LYS A 104 -18.89 6.61 18.12
N LEU A 105 -18.58 7.89 18.32
CA LEU A 105 -19.44 8.78 19.08
C LEU A 105 -20.78 9.01 18.36
N PRO A 106 -21.90 9.17 19.09
CA PRO A 106 -23.19 9.48 18.52
C PRO A 106 -23.21 10.79 17.73
N ASP A 107 -24.21 10.95 16.85
CA ASP A 107 -24.35 12.12 16.00
C ASP A 107 -24.29 13.45 16.78
N GLY A 108 -23.46 14.37 16.30
CA GLY A 108 -23.26 15.68 16.90
C GLY A 108 -22.32 15.71 18.13
N LYS A 109 -21.85 14.56 18.61
CA LYS A 109 -20.81 14.46 19.64
C LYS A 109 -19.43 14.33 19.02
N ARG A 110 -18.41 14.85 19.69
CA ARG A 110 -17.04 14.93 19.20
C ARG A 110 -16.06 14.67 20.34
N VAL A 111 -14.95 13.99 20.04
CA VAL A 111 -13.88 13.73 21.01
C VAL A 111 -13.31 15.04 21.56
N SER A 112 -13.11 16.04 20.70
CA SER A 112 -12.64 17.38 21.11
C SER A 112 -13.61 18.17 22.00
N ARG A 113 -14.84 17.68 22.22
CA ARG A 113 -15.89 18.38 22.98
C ARG A 113 -16.33 17.64 24.25
N ILE A 114 -15.77 16.47 24.52
CA ILE A 114 -15.99 15.74 25.77
C ILE A 114 -14.78 15.92 26.68
N THR A 115 -15.04 15.89 27.98
CA THR A 115 -14.03 16.06 29.03
C THR A 115 -13.55 14.73 29.58
N TRP A 116 -14.35 13.68 29.45
CA TRP A 116 -14.00 12.33 29.89
C TRP A 116 -14.72 11.25 29.08
N PHE A 117 -14.10 10.08 29.06
CA PHE A 117 -14.67 8.81 28.60
C PHE A 117 -14.56 7.79 29.75
N ALA A 118 -15.58 6.95 29.92
CA ALA A 118 -15.65 6.00 31.03
C ALA A 118 -16.37 4.71 30.65
N VAL A 119 -16.02 3.64 31.35
CA VAL A 119 -16.89 2.47 31.52
C VAL A 119 -17.73 2.75 32.78
N TYR A 120 -19.02 3.02 32.60
CA TYR A 120 -19.88 3.55 33.64
C TYR A 120 -21.09 2.65 33.87
N ASP A 121 -21.39 2.38 35.13
CA ASP A 121 -22.55 1.59 35.55
C ASP A 121 -23.65 2.51 36.08
N LEU A 122 -24.80 2.52 35.42
CA LEU A 122 -25.93 3.40 35.75
C LEU A 122 -26.67 2.97 37.01
N ALA A 123 -26.68 1.67 37.33
CA ALA A 123 -27.35 1.13 38.49
C ALA A 123 -26.70 1.60 39.81
N SER A 124 -25.37 1.52 39.88
CA SER A 124 -24.57 1.96 41.03
C SER A 124 -24.13 3.43 40.94
N GLN A 125 -24.30 4.06 39.78
CA GLN A 125 -23.86 5.44 39.46
C GLN A 125 -22.34 5.65 39.64
N ASN A 126 -21.53 4.64 39.34
CA ASN A 126 -20.08 4.68 39.48
C ASN A 126 -19.36 4.42 38.16
N ALA A 127 -18.20 5.08 37.98
CA ALA A 127 -17.26 4.72 36.93
C ALA A 127 -16.44 3.50 37.38
N PHE A 128 -16.40 2.45 36.56
CA PHE A 128 -15.52 1.30 36.77
C PHE A 128 -14.11 1.57 36.25
N GLY A 129 -14.01 2.41 35.22
CA GLY A 129 -12.79 3.11 34.86
C GLY A 129 -13.05 4.32 33.98
N ASP A 130 -12.15 5.29 33.99
CA ASP A 130 -12.27 6.52 33.21
C ASP A 130 -10.94 7.04 32.68
N VAL A 131 -11.02 7.92 31.70
CA VAL A 131 -9.91 8.75 31.23
C VAL A 131 -10.43 10.16 30.97
N TYR A 132 -9.63 11.15 31.33
CA TYR A 132 -9.93 12.55 31.05
C TYR A 132 -9.28 12.96 29.73
N ILE A 133 -10.02 13.73 28.93
CA ILE A 133 -9.54 14.29 27.67
C ILE A 133 -9.00 15.69 27.97
N PRO A 134 -7.77 16.03 27.52
CA PRO A 134 -7.20 17.36 27.76
C PRO A 134 -8.08 18.50 27.24
N GLU A 135 -8.14 19.63 27.94
CA GLU A 135 -8.97 20.78 27.53
C GLU A 135 -8.59 21.34 26.14
N GLU A 136 -7.30 21.28 25.78
CA GLU A 136 -6.79 21.71 24.47
C GLU A 136 -6.59 20.54 23.50
N PHE A 137 -7.44 19.51 23.60
CA PHE A 137 -7.34 18.32 22.77
C PHE A 137 -7.72 18.60 21.31
N GLU A 138 -6.71 18.67 20.44
CA GLU A 138 -6.93 18.63 19.00
C GLU A 138 -6.97 17.17 18.51
N ALA A 139 -8.13 16.71 18.05
CA ALA A 139 -8.29 15.40 17.46
C ALA A 139 -7.57 15.29 16.10
N PRO A 140 -7.10 14.09 15.71
CA PRO A 140 -6.52 13.90 14.39
C PRO A 140 -7.52 14.23 13.26
N ALA A 141 -7.04 14.94 12.25
CA ALA A 141 -7.85 15.36 11.11
C ALA A 141 -6.97 15.58 9.87
N PRO A 142 -7.52 15.50 8.64
CA PRO A 142 -6.75 15.75 7.42
C PRO A 142 -5.98 17.08 7.48
N ARG A 143 -4.70 17.06 7.13
CA ARG A 143 -3.80 18.23 7.22
C ARG A 143 -3.39 18.73 5.85
N THR A 144 -3.38 20.04 5.70
CA THR A 144 -2.94 20.72 4.48
C THR A 144 -1.51 21.25 4.68
N LEU A 145 -0.63 20.92 3.75
CA LEU A 145 0.75 21.42 3.70
C LEU A 145 0.82 22.63 2.76
N THR A 146 2.04 23.04 2.40
CA THR A 146 2.23 24.02 1.33
C THR A 146 2.08 23.37 -0.05
N PRO A 147 1.87 24.16 -1.12
CA PRO A 147 2.00 23.68 -2.49
C PRO A 147 3.42 23.18 -2.77
N PHE A 148 3.57 22.41 -3.86
CA PHE A 148 4.89 22.09 -4.38
C PHE A 148 5.68 23.36 -4.71
N VAL A 149 6.90 23.44 -4.19
CA VAL A 149 7.85 24.50 -4.53
C VAL A 149 8.69 24.01 -5.72
N ALA A 150 8.41 24.54 -6.90
CA ALA A 150 9.14 24.20 -8.12
C ALA A 150 10.56 24.80 -8.13
N ALA A 151 11.51 24.04 -8.66
CA ALA A 151 12.87 24.51 -8.91
C ALA A 151 12.90 25.61 -9.99
N PRO A 152 13.89 26.51 -9.97
CA PRO A 152 13.97 27.60 -10.95
C PRO A 152 13.95 27.08 -12.40
N GLY A 153 13.02 27.59 -13.20
CA GLY A 153 12.88 27.24 -14.62
C GLY A 153 12.02 26.01 -14.91
N VAL A 154 11.58 25.28 -13.88
CA VAL A 154 10.65 24.15 -14.03
C VAL A 154 9.21 24.66 -14.12
N LYS A 155 8.44 24.15 -15.08
CA LYS A 155 7.00 24.43 -15.22
C LYS A 155 6.19 23.35 -14.51
N LEU A 156 6.01 23.54 -13.21
CA LEU A 156 5.27 22.63 -12.34
C LEU A 156 4.49 23.44 -11.31
N SER A 157 3.24 23.07 -11.07
CA SER A 157 2.42 23.69 -10.03
C SER A 157 1.43 22.70 -9.43
N SER A 158 1.05 22.94 -8.18
CA SER A 158 -0.05 22.24 -7.51
C SER A 158 -0.77 23.22 -6.58
N GLN A 159 -1.97 22.85 -6.13
CA GLN A 159 -2.55 23.42 -4.92
C GLN A 159 -1.83 22.87 -3.67
N PRO A 160 -2.11 23.42 -2.47
CA PRO A 160 -1.64 22.86 -1.21
C PRO A 160 -1.90 21.35 -1.11
N LEU A 161 -0.86 20.56 -0.84
CA LEU A 161 -1.01 19.11 -0.67
C LEU A 161 -1.82 18.82 0.59
N LYS A 162 -2.63 17.76 0.56
CA LYS A 162 -3.48 17.39 1.68
C LYS A 162 -3.24 15.94 2.08
N PHE A 163 -2.70 15.73 3.28
CA PHE A 163 -2.70 14.43 3.93
C PHE A 163 -4.10 14.12 4.45
N MET A 164 -4.66 13.01 3.98
CA MET A 164 -5.99 12.54 4.39
C MET A 164 -5.89 11.68 5.66
N ASP A 165 -4.83 10.89 5.74
CA ASP A 165 -4.46 10.05 6.87
C ASP A 165 -2.92 9.94 6.94
N ALA A 166 -2.42 9.06 7.81
CA ALA A 166 -1.00 8.87 8.04
C ALA A 166 -0.19 8.37 6.84
N SER A 167 -0.79 7.83 5.77
CA SER A 167 -0.03 7.33 4.60
C SER A 167 -0.56 7.83 3.25
N THR A 168 -1.77 8.38 3.20
CA THR A 168 -2.43 8.81 1.98
C THR A 168 -2.50 10.33 1.89
N PHE A 169 -2.08 10.87 0.75
CA PHE A 169 -2.15 12.30 0.46
C PHE A 169 -2.62 12.58 -0.95
N ILE A 170 -3.20 13.77 -1.14
CA ILE A 170 -3.72 14.26 -2.41
C ILE A 170 -2.91 15.48 -2.84
N ILE A 171 -2.57 15.54 -4.12
CA ILE A 171 -1.99 16.69 -4.80
C ILE A 171 -3.07 17.28 -5.72
N PRO A 172 -3.80 18.33 -5.30
CA PRO A 172 -4.89 18.87 -6.10
C PRO A 172 -4.38 19.78 -7.22
N GLU A 173 -5.11 19.81 -8.34
CA GLU A 173 -4.80 20.56 -9.57
C GLU A 173 -3.32 20.44 -9.98
N PHE A 174 -2.79 19.22 -10.00
CA PHE A 174 -1.39 18.97 -10.33
C PHE A 174 -1.12 19.19 -11.82
N HIS A 175 -0.16 20.06 -12.12
CA HIS A 175 0.30 20.36 -13.46
C HIS A 175 1.80 20.07 -13.59
N TYR A 176 2.17 19.24 -14.55
CA TYR A 176 3.55 18.90 -14.87
C TYR A 176 3.66 18.60 -16.37
N ASP A 177 4.64 19.21 -17.04
CA ASP A 177 4.76 19.17 -18.51
C ASP A 177 5.43 17.91 -19.06
N GLY A 178 5.84 16.96 -18.20
CA GLY A 178 6.56 15.76 -18.61
C GLY A 178 8.05 15.99 -18.89
N SER A 179 8.60 17.14 -18.48
CA SER A 179 10.02 17.47 -18.67
C SER A 179 10.95 16.73 -17.70
N GLY A 180 12.01 16.14 -18.25
CA GLY A 180 12.96 15.30 -17.53
C GLY A 180 13.05 13.92 -18.17
N GLU A 181 14.03 13.11 -17.74
CA GLU A 181 14.25 11.78 -18.34
C GLU A 181 13.71 10.66 -17.45
N GLU A 182 13.99 10.72 -16.15
CA GLU A 182 13.58 9.70 -15.19
C GLU A 182 12.99 10.35 -13.94
N VAL A 183 11.80 10.94 -14.12
CA VAL A 183 11.09 11.71 -13.08
C VAL A 183 10.08 10.81 -12.38
N TYR A 184 10.11 10.79 -11.05
CA TYR A 184 9.20 9.99 -10.22
C TYR A 184 8.65 10.81 -9.06
N PHE A 185 7.50 10.39 -8.52
CA PHE A 185 7.15 10.76 -7.16
C PHE A 185 8.15 10.11 -6.20
N TRP A 186 8.67 10.90 -5.27
CA TRP A 186 9.83 10.56 -4.47
C TRP A 186 9.65 11.05 -3.04
N THR A 187 10.17 10.30 -2.09
CA THR A 187 10.11 10.66 -0.66
C THR A 187 11.37 10.22 0.06
N GLY A 188 11.65 10.80 1.22
CA GLY A 188 12.76 10.36 2.04
C GLY A 188 12.96 11.20 3.28
N VAL A 189 14.07 10.93 3.95
CA VAL A 189 14.50 11.59 5.18
C VAL A 189 15.64 12.57 4.91
N GLY A 190 15.79 13.54 5.79
CA GLY A 190 16.75 14.64 5.74
C GLY A 190 16.10 15.99 5.40
N PRO A 191 16.87 17.08 5.51
CA PRO A 191 16.35 18.44 5.37
C PRO A 191 15.99 18.85 3.93
N GLN A 192 16.33 18.03 2.94
CA GLN A 192 16.07 18.30 1.53
C GLN A 192 16.01 17.01 0.70
N PRO A 193 15.30 17.01 -0.43
CA PRO A 193 15.28 15.90 -1.38
C PRO A 193 16.67 15.42 -1.79
N SER A 194 16.85 14.11 -1.85
CA SER A 194 18.12 13.51 -2.24
C SER A 194 17.95 12.21 -3.02
N SER A 195 19.04 11.75 -3.64
CA SER A 195 19.08 10.50 -4.41
C SER A 195 18.90 9.24 -3.55
N ARG A 196 18.90 9.36 -2.22
CA ARG A 196 18.69 8.24 -1.29
C ARG A 196 17.22 8.02 -0.92
N GLY A 197 16.31 8.84 -1.45
CA GLY A 197 14.89 8.64 -1.24
C GLY A 197 14.35 7.38 -1.92
N ASN A 198 13.05 7.18 -1.79
CA ASN A 198 12.31 6.04 -2.31
C ASN A 198 11.22 6.53 -3.28
N LYS A 199 10.95 5.72 -4.31
CA LYS A 199 9.85 5.96 -5.23
C LYS A 199 8.52 5.80 -4.51
N ILE A 200 7.60 6.71 -4.76
CA ILE A 200 6.17 6.53 -4.46
C ILE A 200 5.52 6.06 -5.77
N PRO A 201 4.75 4.96 -5.77
CA PRO A 201 3.94 4.58 -6.93
C PRO A 201 3.00 5.70 -7.32
N ASP A 202 2.73 5.86 -8.62
CA ASP A 202 1.74 6.83 -9.10
C ASP A 202 0.29 6.44 -8.73
N GLU A 203 -0.68 7.22 -9.21
CA GLU A 203 -2.11 7.00 -8.93
C GLU A 203 -2.62 5.63 -9.40
N ASP A 204 -2.01 5.06 -10.44
CA ASP A 204 -2.36 3.77 -11.01
C ASP A 204 -1.51 2.62 -10.40
N GLY A 205 -0.44 2.97 -9.67
CA GLY A 205 0.46 2.05 -8.97
C GLY A 205 1.77 1.76 -9.70
N TYR A 206 2.07 2.48 -10.78
CA TYR A 206 3.30 2.32 -11.56
C TYR A 206 4.51 2.99 -10.89
N LEU A 207 5.70 2.47 -11.17
CA LEU A 207 7.00 3.00 -10.67
C LEU A 207 7.92 3.45 -11.82
N GLU A 208 7.34 3.57 -13.01
CA GLU A 208 7.90 4.09 -14.25
C GLU A 208 7.96 5.63 -14.25
N PRO A 209 8.74 6.25 -15.16
CA PRO A 209 8.80 7.70 -15.26
C PRO A 209 7.42 8.32 -15.50
N LEU A 210 7.15 9.40 -14.77
CA LEU A 210 5.84 10.07 -14.79
C LEU A 210 5.50 10.65 -16.16
N ARG A 211 4.22 10.51 -16.52
CA ARG A 211 3.61 11.23 -17.65
C ARG A 211 3.44 12.72 -17.34
N ALA A 212 3.02 13.48 -18.34
CA ALA A 212 2.52 14.84 -18.13
C ALA A 212 1.16 14.81 -17.41
N TYR A 213 0.93 15.81 -16.56
CA TYR A 213 -0.33 16.05 -15.83
C TYR A 213 -0.88 17.43 -16.19
N ALA A 214 -2.18 17.50 -16.45
CA ALA A 214 -2.84 18.71 -16.95
C ALA A 214 -3.96 19.22 -16.02
N GLY A 215 -3.65 19.37 -14.73
CA GLY A 215 -4.58 19.89 -13.72
C GLY A 215 -5.44 18.80 -13.09
N GLU A 216 -4.81 17.69 -12.73
CA GLU A 216 -5.47 16.50 -12.18
C GLU A 216 -5.31 16.43 -10.67
N ASP A 217 -6.28 15.86 -9.97
CA ASP A 217 -6.16 15.56 -8.54
C ASP A 217 -5.52 14.19 -8.37
N VAL A 218 -4.25 14.17 -7.96
CA VAL A 218 -3.47 12.93 -7.84
C VAL A 218 -3.51 12.43 -6.39
N SER A 219 -4.04 11.23 -6.18
CA SER A 219 -4.10 10.58 -4.87
C SER A 219 -3.01 9.51 -4.76
N LEU A 220 -2.10 9.67 -3.82
CA LEU A 220 -0.94 8.79 -3.63
C LEU A 220 -0.91 8.22 -2.21
N SER A 221 -0.28 7.06 -2.07
CA SER A 221 -0.02 6.44 -0.76
C SER A 221 1.47 6.15 -0.61
N LEU A 222 2.02 6.41 0.56
CA LEU A 222 3.41 6.10 0.89
C LEU A 222 3.65 4.58 0.81
N PRO A 223 4.77 4.15 0.18
CA PRO A 223 5.03 2.74 -0.08
C PRO A 223 5.45 1.97 1.17
N GLY A 224 5.21 0.66 1.18
CA GLY A 224 5.78 -0.25 2.19
C GLY A 224 5.28 -0.03 3.62
N GLY A 225 4.05 0.47 3.78
CA GLY A 225 3.47 0.75 5.10
C GLY A 225 4.06 1.97 5.80
N ARG A 226 4.88 2.77 5.11
CA ARG A 226 5.40 4.03 5.64
C ARG A 226 4.28 5.00 5.92
N THR A 227 4.51 5.84 6.91
CA THR A 227 3.63 6.92 7.33
C THR A 227 4.32 8.27 7.13
N VAL A 228 3.54 9.33 7.31
CA VAL A 228 3.99 10.73 7.30
C VAL A 228 5.07 10.99 8.35
N PHE A 229 5.16 10.14 9.38
CA PHE A 229 6.16 10.22 10.44
C PHE A 229 7.52 9.60 10.05
N ASP A 230 7.57 8.87 8.93
CA ASP A 230 8.77 8.20 8.42
C ASP A 230 9.49 9.01 7.33
N VAL A 231 8.99 10.21 7.00
CA VAL A 231 9.41 11.01 5.84
C VAL A 231 9.47 12.50 6.18
N ASP A 232 10.45 13.20 5.63
CA ASP A 232 10.67 14.63 5.88
C ASP A 232 10.30 15.51 4.67
N TRP A 233 10.09 14.90 3.50
CA TRP A 233 9.74 15.62 2.27
C TRP A 233 9.10 14.69 1.23
N ILE A 234 8.26 15.29 0.39
CA ILE A 234 7.74 14.69 -0.85
C ILE A 234 8.27 15.53 -2.02
N ALA A 235 8.70 14.88 -3.10
CA ALA A 235 9.29 15.54 -4.26
C ALA A 235 8.85 14.90 -5.58
N LEU A 236 8.91 15.69 -6.64
CA LEU A 236 9.17 15.18 -7.98
C LEU A 236 10.68 15.19 -8.20
N TYR A 237 11.28 14.03 -8.40
CA TYR A 237 12.72 13.88 -8.48
C TYR A 237 13.15 13.25 -9.81
N ASP A 238 14.04 13.93 -10.54
CA ASP A 238 14.71 13.37 -11.70
C ASP A 238 15.95 12.60 -11.23
N VAL A 239 15.87 11.27 -11.31
CA VAL A 239 16.94 10.36 -10.85
C VAL A 239 18.20 10.50 -11.70
N ARG A 240 18.04 10.75 -13.00
CA ARG A 240 19.16 10.88 -13.93
C ARG A 240 19.88 12.22 -13.74
N ALA A 241 19.13 13.31 -13.59
CA ALA A 241 19.68 14.63 -13.29
C ALA A 241 20.12 14.76 -11.82
N ARG A 242 19.73 13.82 -10.95
CA ARG A 242 19.94 13.85 -9.48
C ARG A 242 19.44 15.14 -8.84
N ALA A 243 18.28 15.62 -9.29
CA ALA A 243 17.73 16.90 -8.87
C ALA A 243 16.23 16.80 -8.62
N ALA A 244 15.75 17.49 -7.58
CA ALA A 244 14.32 17.69 -7.38
C ALA A 244 13.80 18.78 -8.32
N LEU A 245 12.76 18.45 -9.08
CA LEU A 245 12.03 19.39 -9.93
C LEU A 245 11.05 20.23 -9.11
N ALA A 246 10.45 19.62 -8.08
CA ALA A 246 9.68 20.32 -7.07
C ALA A 246 9.66 19.52 -5.77
N SER A 247 9.44 20.19 -4.65
CA SER A 247 9.32 19.52 -3.36
C SER A 247 8.45 20.27 -2.36
N VAL A 248 7.97 19.54 -1.37
CA VAL A 248 7.32 20.04 -0.17
C VAL A 248 7.95 19.36 1.04
N LEU A 249 8.18 20.12 2.10
CA LEU A 249 8.66 19.57 3.38
C LEU A 249 7.46 19.08 4.19
N VAL A 250 7.63 17.93 4.84
CA VAL A 250 6.66 17.32 5.74
C VAL A 250 7.07 17.69 7.17
N PRO A 251 6.22 18.38 7.94
CA PRO A 251 6.49 18.66 9.34
C PRO A 251 6.45 17.39 10.22
N ASP A 252 7.38 17.28 11.17
CA ASP A 252 7.56 16.10 12.04
C ASP A 252 6.31 15.70 12.86
N ALA A 253 5.44 16.67 13.20
CA ALA A 253 4.33 16.47 14.14
C ALA A 253 2.96 16.67 13.47
N LEU A 254 2.69 15.97 12.36
CA LEU A 254 1.38 16.02 11.71
C LEU A 254 0.31 15.26 12.52
N ASN A 255 -0.67 15.99 13.04
CA ASN A 255 -1.83 15.40 13.72
C ASN A 255 -2.91 14.95 12.70
N VAL A 256 -2.63 13.85 11.99
CA VAL A 256 -3.48 13.23 10.96
C VAL A 256 -4.11 11.93 11.46
N PRO A 257 -5.27 11.49 10.93
CA PRO A 257 -5.85 10.21 11.30
C PRO A 257 -4.93 9.04 10.97
N PRO A 258 -5.01 7.91 11.71
CA PRO A 258 -4.28 6.71 11.33
C PRO A 258 -4.78 6.17 10.00
N ALA A 259 -3.85 5.61 9.21
CA ALA A 259 -4.19 5.04 7.93
C ALA A 259 -4.76 3.63 8.10
N HIS A 260 -5.84 3.31 7.39
CA HIS A 260 -6.38 1.95 7.30
C HIS A 260 -5.61 1.10 6.28
N VAL A 261 -4.28 1.19 6.30
CA VAL A 261 -3.42 0.42 5.41
C VAL A 261 -3.00 -0.86 6.12
N ARG A 262 -3.47 -2.00 5.62
CA ARG A 262 -2.91 -3.30 6.00
C ARG A 262 -1.77 -3.59 5.03
N THR A 263 -0.58 -3.86 5.54
CA THR A 263 0.50 -4.37 4.71
C THR A 263 0.51 -5.89 4.76
N HIS A 264 0.96 -6.52 3.67
CA HIS A 264 1.42 -7.89 3.66
C HIS A 264 2.94 -7.86 3.61
N PRO A 265 3.62 -8.09 4.75
CA PRO A 265 5.07 -8.16 4.76
C PRO A 265 5.55 -9.19 3.75
N HIS A 266 6.49 -8.79 2.90
CA HIS A 266 7.10 -9.71 1.94
C HIS A 266 8.55 -9.34 1.71
N SER A 267 9.42 -10.32 1.96
CA SER A 267 10.84 -10.21 1.64
C SER A 267 11.29 -11.45 0.89
N SER A 268 12.02 -11.24 -0.19
CA SER A 268 12.61 -12.29 -1.00
C SER A 268 13.92 -12.76 -0.38
N ALA A 269 14.15 -14.07 -0.41
CA ALA A 269 15.46 -14.65 -0.05
C ALA A 269 16.52 -14.46 -1.16
N LEU A 270 16.11 -14.07 -2.37
CA LEU A 270 17.00 -13.80 -3.50
C LEU A 270 17.64 -12.40 -3.34
N PRO A 271 18.90 -12.20 -3.79
CA PRO A 271 19.70 -11.01 -3.48
C PRO A 271 19.29 -9.75 -4.25
N HIS A 272 18.58 -9.88 -5.37
CA HIS A 272 18.09 -8.74 -6.14
C HIS A 272 16.57 -8.74 -6.18
N CYS A 273 15.96 -7.56 -6.03
CA CYS A 273 14.52 -7.36 -6.07
C CYS A 273 14.21 -6.03 -6.76
N ARG A 274 13.32 -6.10 -7.76
CA ARG A 274 12.76 -4.95 -8.46
C ARG A 274 11.25 -4.86 -8.24
N GLN A 275 10.78 -3.74 -7.71
CA GLN A 275 9.37 -3.39 -7.73
C GLN A 275 8.97 -2.96 -9.16
N LEU A 276 8.11 -3.73 -9.82
CA LEU A 276 7.63 -3.44 -11.18
C LEU A 276 6.35 -2.61 -11.18
N HIS A 277 5.50 -2.85 -10.20
CA HIS A 277 4.23 -2.16 -9.94
C HIS A 277 3.97 -2.26 -8.44
N ARG A 278 3.14 -1.40 -7.83
CA ARG A 278 2.75 -1.49 -6.41
C ARG A 278 2.34 -2.91 -5.99
N ASP A 279 1.66 -3.59 -6.91
CA ASP A 279 1.11 -4.93 -6.73
C ASP A 279 1.99 -6.06 -7.34
N TYR A 280 3.18 -5.76 -7.87
CA TYR A 280 4.05 -6.75 -8.53
C TYR A 280 5.55 -6.53 -8.33
N GLN A 281 6.25 -7.57 -7.87
CA GLN A 281 7.70 -7.62 -7.70
C GLN A 281 8.31 -8.80 -8.45
N VAL A 282 9.54 -8.58 -8.91
CA VAL A 282 10.42 -9.66 -9.40
C VAL A 282 11.72 -9.66 -8.61
N SER A 283 12.13 -10.84 -8.17
CA SER A 283 13.42 -11.05 -7.52
C SER A 283 14.21 -12.11 -8.26
N TRP A 284 15.53 -12.02 -8.29
CA TRP A 284 16.36 -12.99 -9.00
C TRP A 284 17.73 -13.22 -8.38
N GLU A 285 18.30 -14.37 -8.72
CA GLU A 285 19.68 -14.76 -8.46
C GLU A 285 20.24 -15.48 -9.68
N VAL A 286 21.45 -15.13 -10.08
CA VAL A 286 22.19 -15.84 -11.14
C VAL A 286 23.23 -16.75 -10.48
N PHE A 287 23.18 -18.05 -10.80
CA PHE A 287 24.16 -19.02 -10.32
C PHE A 287 24.57 -19.98 -11.44
N GLY A 288 25.86 -19.99 -11.76
CA GLY A 288 26.39 -20.80 -12.87
C GLY A 288 25.79 -20.40 -14.21
N ASN A 289 25.14 -21.34 -14.90
CA ASN A 289 24.44 -21.09 -16.17
C ASN A 289 22.91 -20.94 -16.02
N GLN A 290 22.42 -20.77 -14.78
CA GLN A 290 21.00 -20.69 -14.47
C GLN A 290 20.66 -19.36 -13.80
N ILE A 291 19.40 -18.95 -13.98
CA ILE A 291 18.77 -17.89 -13.21
C ILE A 291 17.60 -18.46 -12.43
N THR A 292 17.52 -18.11 -11.15
CA THR A 292 16.36 -18.34 -10.30
C THR A 292 15.57 -17.06 -10.23
N ILE A 293 14.27 -17.13 -10.49
CA ILE A 293 13.35 -16.00 -10.50
C ILE A 293 12.25 -16.27 -9.48
N GLN A 294 11.90 -15.26 -8.70
CA GLN A 294 10.72 -15.24 -7.85
C GLN A 294 9.81 -14.11 -8.32
N LEU A 295 8.58 -14.46 -8.65
CA LEU A 295 7.52 -13.52 -8.96
C LEU A 295 6.60 -13.45 -7.73
N ALA A 296 6.33 -12.24 -7.25
CA ALA A 296 5.43 -12.00 -6.14
C ALA A 296 4.42 -10.92 -6.54
N ALA A 297 3.14 -11.26 -6.58
CA ALA A 297 2.09 -10.33 -6.97
C ALA A 297 0.82 -10.54 -6.15
N LEU A 298 0.12 -9.45 -5.87
CA LEU A 298 -1.28 -9.54 -5.46
C LEU A 298 -2.07 -10.02 -6.70
N LEU A 299 -2.81 -11.11 -6.59
CA LEU A 299 -3.57 -11.71 -7.69
C LEU A 299 -4.95 -12.17 -7.19
N ASP A 300 -5.99 -12.00 -7.99
CA ASP A 300 -7.26 -12.70 -7.77
C ASP A 300 -7.09 -14.21 -8.09
N GLU A 301 -8.07 -15.06 -7.77
CA GLU A 301 -7.92 -16.52 -7.90
C GLU A 301 -7.72 -16.99 -9.35
N ASP A 302 -8.34 -16.29 -10.30
CA ASP A 302 -8.25 -16.58 -11.74
C ASP A 302 -7.28 -15.62 -12.46
N GLU A 303 -6.25 -15.12 -11.77
CA GLU A 303 -5.24 -14.25 -12.39
C GLU A 303 -3.88 -14.95 -12.55
N TYR A 304 -3.17 -14.56 -13.60
CA TYR A 304 -1.77 -14.88 -13.83
C TYR A 304 -0.89 -13.64 -13.67
N MET A 305 0.39 -13.88 -13.43
CA MET A 305 1.47 -12.92 -13.57
C MET A 305 2.48 -13.46 -14.58
N ALA A 306 3.04 -12.59 -15.41
CA ALA A 306 4.04 -12.97 -16.40
C ALA A 306 5.26 -12.06 -16.32
N PHE A 307 6.43 -12.63 -16.61
CA PHE A 307 7.70 -11.91 -16.63
C PHE A 307 8.68 -12.57 -17.60
N GLY A 308 9.43 -11.78 -18.36
CA GLY A 308 10.48 -12.30 -19.22
C GLY A 308 11.18 -11.26 -20.07
N ILE A 309 11.93 -11.75 -21.06
CA ILE A 309 12.79 -10.93 -21.91
C ILE A 309 11.97 -10.30 -23.03
N SER A 310 12.17 -9.00 -23.23
CA SER A 310 11.51 -8.24 -24.28
C SER A 310 11.79 -8.82 -25.67
N GLY A 311 10.79 -8.74 -26.55
CA GLY A 311 10.96 -9.05 -27.97
C GLY A 311 11.80 -8.03 -28.74
N SER A 312 12.27 -6.96 -28.09
CA SER A 312 13.17 -5.95 -28.63
C SER A 312 14.37 -5.74 -27.71
N SER A 313 15.55 -5.54 -28.30
CA SER A 313 16.78 -5.16 -27.58
C SER A 313 16.90 -3.66 -27.30
N THR A 314 15.93 -2.84 -27.72
CA THR A 314 15.98 -1.38 -27.64
C THR A 314 14.82 -0.74 -26.88
N ARG A 315 13.81 -1.54 -26.50
CA ARG A 315 12.63 -1.11 -25.74
C ARG A 315 11.94 -2.33 -25.11
N SER A 316 11.08 -2.13 -24.13
CA SER A 316 10.17 -3.16 -23.62
C SER A 316 9.06 -3.40 -24.64
N GLN A 317 8.97 -4.62 -25.17
CA GLN A 317 8.04 -4.98 -26.23
C GLN A 317 7.51 -6.39 -26.03
N MET A 318 6.19 -6.51 -25.94
CA MET A 318 5.49 -7.80 -25.79
C MET A 318 5.64 -8.70 -27.04
N LEU A 319 5.47 -8.15 -28.24
CA LEU A 319 5.60 -8.92 -29.47
C LEU A 319 7.04 -9.43 -29.63
N GLY A 320 7.19 -10.74 -29.77
CA GLY A 320 8.47 -11.44 -29.89
C GLY A 320 9.16 -11.73 -28.56
N ALA A 321 8.50 -11.46 -27.42
CA ALA A 321 9.02 -11.76 -26.09
C ALA A 321 8.93 -13.25 -25.75
N ASP A 322 9.85 -13.67 -24.89
CA ASP A 322 9.95 -14.98 -24.23
C ASP A 322 9.65 -14.74 -22.74
N VAL A 323 8.55 -15.31 -22.23
CA VAL A 323 8.01 -15.03 -20.91
C VAL A 323 7.62 -16.29 -20.14
N GLY A 324 7.93 -16.29 -18.85
CA GLY A 324 7.30 -17.22 -17.92
C GLY A 324 5.94 -16.68 -17.49
N VAL A 325 4.90 -17.49 -17.66
CA VAL A 325 3.56 -17.22 -17.13
C VAL A 325 3.35 -18.07 -15.89
N ALA A 326 3.09 -17.42 -14.75
CA ALA A 326 2.93 -18.05 -13.46
C ALA A 326 1.59 -17.74 -12.79
N TRP A 327 1.02 -18.73 -12.11
CA TRP A 327 -0.18 -18.59 -11.28
C TRP A 327 -0.22 -19.68 -10.21
N PHE A 328 -1.15 -19.58 -9.27
CA PHE A 328 -1.38 -20.58 -8.23
C PHE A 328 -2.68 -21.33 -8.48
N ASP A 329 -2.59 -22.64 -8.68
CA ASP A 329 -3.77 -23.50 -8.79
C ASP A 329 -4.24 -23.90 -7.39
N ALA A 330 -5.32 -23.25 -6.93
CA ALA A 330 -5.91 -23.51 -5.62
C ALA A 330 -6.50 -24.93 -5.50
N ARG A 331 -6.89 -25.59 -6.60
CA ARG A 331 -7.43 -26.95 -6.56
C ARG A 331 -6.32 -27.96 -6.36
N LEU A 332 -5.19 -27.76 -7.03
CA LEU A 332 -4.02 -28.64 -6.93
C LEU A 332 -3.05 -28.25 -5.81
N GLN A 333 -3.28 -27.10 -5.15
CA GLN A 333 -2.41 -26.54 -4.11
C GLN A 333 -0.95 -26.44 -4.57
N ARG A 334 -0.75 -25.97 -5.81
CA ARG A 334 0.59 -25.80 -6.39
C ARG A 334 0.66 -24.55 -7.28
N GLY A 335 1.84 -23.94 -7.33
CA GLY A 335 2.13 -22.93 -8.34
C GLY A 335 2.59 -23.58 -9.64
N LEU A 336 2.28 -22.91 -10.74
CA LEU A 336 2.77 -23.20 -12.07
C LEU A 336 3.60 -22.01 -12.56
N ALA A 337 4.62 -22.30 -13.36
CA ALA A 337 5.35 -21.33 -14.17
C ALA A 337 5.65 -22.06 -15.48
N THR A 338 5.03 -21.61 -16.56
CA THR A 338 5.10 -22.26 -17.87
C THR A 338 5.73 -21.30 -18.87
N ASP A 339 6.56 -21.86 -19.76
CA ASP A 339 7.24 -21.11 -20.82
C ASP A 339 6.31 -20.73 -21.97
N TYR A 340 6.35 -19.46 -22.38
CA TYR A 340 5.54 -18.91 -23.47
C TYR A 340 6.37 -18.03 -24.40
N ASN A 341 6.18 -18.26 -25.69
CA ASN A 341 6.67 -17.40 -26.76
C ASN A 341 5.53 -16.58 -27.39
N ILE A 342 5.73 -15.26 -27.50
CA ILE A 342 4.73 -14.32 -28.01
C ILE A 342 5.01 -14.00 -29.48
N THR A 343 4.36 -14.72 -30.39
CA THR A 343 4.54 -14.53 -31.85
C THR A 343 3.53 -13.57 -32.48
N ALA A 344 2.43 -13.28 -31.79
CA ALA A 344 1.43 -12.29 -32.17
C ALA A 344 0.67 -11.76 -30.94
N LEU A 345 0.05 -10.59 -31.06
CA LEU A 345 -0.75 -9.97 -29.99
C LEU A 345 -2.19 -10.52 -29.98
N ALA A 346 -2.31 -11.83 -29.82
CA ALA A 346 -3.58 -12.56 -29.76
C ALA A 346 -3.42 -13.82 -28.89
N PRO A 347 -4.52 -14.40 -28.36
CA PRO A 347 -4.49 -15.72 -27.74
C PRO A 347 -3.89 -16.77 -28.68
N CYS A 348 -3.35 -17.86 -28.12
CA CYS A 348 -2.77 -18.93 -28.93
C CYS A 348 -3.81 -19.56 -29.86
N VAL A 349 -3.67 -19.35 -31.17
CA VAL A 349 -4.58 -19.86 -32.19
C VAL A 349 -3.82 -20.47 -33.35
N GLN A 350 -4.47 -21.40 -34.06
CA GLN A 350 -3.90 -22.01 -35.24
C GLN A 350 -4.28 -21.21 -36.50
N VAL A 351 -3.29 -20.67 -37.20
CA VAL A 351 -3.44 -19.93 -38.46
C VAL A 351 -2.71 -20.69 -39.55
N LEU A 352 -3.43 -21.17 -40.56
CA LEU A 352 -2.87 -21.95 -41.69
C LEU A 352 -2.02 -23.16 -41.24
N GLY A 353 -2.45 -23.83 -40.17
CA GLY A 353 -1.75 -24.99 -39.61
C GLY A 353 -0.61 -24.67 -38.63
N GLN A 354 -0.24 -23.40 -38.45
CA GLN A 354 0.80 -22.98 -37.51
C GLN A 354 0.18 -22.31 -36.27
N TRP A 355 0.70 -22.60 -35.09
CA TRP A 355 0.33 -21.88 -33.87
C TRP A 355 0.94 -20.47 -33.89
N ARG A 356 0.11 -19.46 -33.56
CA ARG A 356 0.48 -18.05 -33.48
C ARG A 356 -0.22 -17.41 -32.28
N GLY A 357 0.35 -16.35 -31.73
CA GLY A 357 -0.18 -15.66 -30.56
C GLY A 357 0.73 -15.79 -29.34
N VAL A 358 0.14 -15.71 -28.16
CA VAL A 358 0.76 -15.99 -26.86
C VAL A 358 0.64 -17.49 -26.60
N CYS A 359 1.63 -18.27 -27.04
CA CYS A 359 1.58 -19.73 -27.04
C CYS A 359 2.60 -20.32 -26.08
N ARG A 360 2.21 -21.40 -25.39
CA ARG A 360 3.15 -22.26 -24.69
C ARG A 360 4.15 -22.87 -25.67
N ASP A 361 5.37 -23.09 -25.22
CA ASP A 361 6.43 -23.59 -26.09
C ASP A 361 6.16 -25.01 -26.59
N ASP A 362 5.56 -25.86 -25.76
CA ASP A 362 5.15 -27.21 -26.14
C ASP A 362 4.19 -27.24 -27.34
N ARG A 363 3.33 -26.23 -27.49
CA ARG A 363 2.45 -26.07 -28.66
C ARG A 363 3.20 -25.62 -29.91
N LEU A 364 4.31 -24.92 -29.74
CA LEU A 364 5.18 -24.47 -30.83
C LEU A 364 6.21 -25.54 -31.25
N GLY A 365 6.20 -26.72 -30.61
CA GLY A 365 7.14 -27.80 -30.86
C GLY A 365 8.40 -27.73 -29.99
N GLY A 366 8.36 -26.86 -28.97
CA GLY A 366 9.40 -26.65 -27.98
C GLY A 366 9.22 -27.41 -26.67
N LEU A 367 10.01 -27.05 -25.68
CA LEU A 367 10.05 -27.63 -24.34
C LEU A 367 9.77 -26.54 -23.30
N ASP A 368 8.88 -26.84 -22.35
CA ASP A 368 8.71 -26.00 -21.16
C ASP A 368 10.00 -26.04 -20.32
N SER A 369 10.82 -24.99 -20.40
CA SER A 369 12.14 -24.93 -19.78
C SER A 369 12.09 -24.49 -18.31
N HIS A 370 10.92 -24.03 -17.85
CA HIS A 370 10.71 -23.52 -16.51
C HIS A 370 10.56 -24.65 -15.48
N GLN A 371 11.33 -24.56 -14.40
CA GLN A 371 11.27 -25.53 -13.30
C GLN A 371 10.83 -24.84 -12.02
N VAL A 372 9.57 -25.07 -11.62
CA VAL A 372 9.03 -24.53 -10.35
C VAL A 372 9.76 -25.15 -9.16
N ILE A 373 10.23 -24.30 -8.26
CA ILE A 373 10.92 -24.67 -7.02
C ILE A 373 9.94 -24.61 -5.84
N SER A 374 9.17 -23.54 -5.74
CA SER A 374 8.20 -23.35 -4.66
C SER A 374 7.11 -22.37 -5.07
N ALA A 375 5.95 -22.50 -4.45
CA ALA A 375 4.90 -21.50 -4.55
C ALA A 375 4.09 -21.42 -3.28
N SER A 376 3.53 -20.23 -3.03
CA SER A 376 2.62 -19.99 -1.91
C SER A 376 1.58 -18.96 -2.32
N ARG A 377 0.41 -19.04 -1.69
CA ARG A 377 -0.62 -18.02 -1.77
C ARG A 377 -1.15 -17.75 -0.37
N ASP A 378 -1.11 -16.49 0.04
CA ASP A 378 -1.62 -16.03 1.33
C ASP A 378 -2.27 -14.65 1.17
N GLN A 379 -3.49 -14.49 1.67
CA GLN A 379 -4.26 -13.24 1.64
C GLN A 379 -4.22 -12.47 0.29
N GLY A 380 -4.27 -13.20 -0.84
CA GLY A 380 -4.21 -12.64 -2.20
C GLY A 380 -2.80 -12.43 -2.77
N LEU A 381 -1.75 -12.46 -1.95
CA LEU A 381 -0.36 -12.46 -2.40
C LEU A 381 0.02 -13.86 -2.91
N THR A 382 0.37 -13.95 -4.19
CA THR A 382 0.89 -15.16 -4.81
C THR A 382 2.37 -15.02 -5.07
N VAL A 383 3.14 -15.99 -4.59
CA VAL A 383 4.58 -16.07 -4.80
C VAL A 383 4.89 -17.35 -5.55
N VAL A 384 5.54 -17.25 -6.70
CA VAL A 384 6.01 -18.41 -7.48
C VAL A 384 7.49 -18.23 -7.75
N ARG A 385 8.28 -19.23 -7.36
CA ARG A 385 9.73 -19.28 -7.61
C ARG A 385 10.04 -20.43 -8.54
N TYR A 386 10.76 -20.13 -9.61
CA TYR A 386 11.17 -21.09 -10.62
C TYR A 386 12.59 -20.78 -11.09
N ARG A 387 13.19 -21.72 -11.82
CA ARG A 387 14.52 -21.53 -12.44
C ARG A 387 14.49 -21.90 -13.91
N ARG A 388 15.43 -21.32 -14.66
CA ARG A 388 15.71 -21.65 -16.06
C ARG A 388 17.19 -21.49 -16.42
N GLY A 389 17.56 -22.00 -17.59
CA GLY A 389 18.87 -21.74 -18.20
C GLY A 389 18.97 -20.32 -18.76
N LEU A 390 20.17 -19.75 -18.75
CA LEU A 390 20.42 -18.40 -19.30
C LEU A 390 20.46 -18.38 -20.83
N GLN A 391 20.95 -19.46 -21.44
CA GLN A 391 21.07 -19.58 -22.89
C GLN A 391 19.74 -20.07 -23.48
N PRO A 392 19.39 -19.65 -24.71
CA PRO A 392 18.25 -20.20 -25.45
C PRO A 392 18.35 -21.72 -25.54
N GLY A 393 17.30 -22.45 -25.17
CA GLY A 393 17.18 -23.86 -25.47
C GLY A 393 16.80 -24.09 -26.92
N GLU A 394 16.05 -23.12 -27.48
CA GLU A 394 15.36 -23.22 -28.76
C GLU A 394 15.46 -21.93 -29.58
N GLU A 395 14.95 -21.94 -30.82
CA GLU A 395 15.06 -20.80 -31.74
C GLU A 395 14.22 -19.58 -31.30
N LEU A 396 13.09 -19.82 -30.64
CA LEU A 396 12.18 -18.75 -30.20
C LEU A 396 12.59 -18.17 -28.84
N ASP A 397 13.30 -18.96 -28.02
CA ASP A 397 13.80 -18.53 -26.72
C ASP A 397 14.77 -17.35 -26.84
N ARG A 398 14.73 -16.50 -25.80
CA ARG A 398 15.64 -15.37 -25.68
C ARG A 398 16.75 -15.68 -24.69
N GLU A 399 17.93 -15.16 -25.01
CA GLU A 399 19.07 -15.17 -24.10
C GLU A 399 18.79 -14.22 -22.91
N TRP A 400 19.23 -14.62 -21.73
CA TRP A 400 19.29 -13.78 -20.53
C TRP A 400 20.73 -13.27 -20.35
N PRO A 401 21.09 -12.14 -20.96
CA PRO A 401 22.48 -11.69 -20.99
C PRO A 401 22.94 -11.16 -19.63
N LEU A 402 24.18 -11.49 -19.27
CA LEU A 402 24.81 -11.05 -18.02
C LEU A 402 25.79 -9.90 -18.20
N ASP A 403 26.12 -9.55 -19.44
CA ASP A 403 27.16 -8.59 -19.83
C ASP A 403 26.61 -7.19 -20.13
N ARG A 404 25.29 -7.03 -20.21
CA ARG A 404 24.60 -5.78 -20.55
C ARG A 404 23.27 -5.64 -19.81
N SER A 405 22.67 -4.45 -19.87
CA SER A 405 21.27 -4.29 -19.48
C SER A 405 20.35 -4.97 -20.50
N VAL A 406 19.25 -5.53 -20.01
CA VAL A 406 18.24 -6.21 -20.84
C VAL A 406 16.88 -5.57 -20.62
N PHE A 407 16.14 -5.37 -21.70
CA PHE A 407 14.75 -4.94 -21.61
C PHE A 407 13.87 -6.13 -21.24
N VAL A 408 12.96 -5.91 -20.31
CA VAL A 408 12.03 -6.93 -19.84
C VAL A 408 10.59 -6.49 -20.11
N VAL A 409 9.70 -7.47 -20.11
CA VAL A 409 8.25 -7.27 -20.11
C VAL A 409 7.64 -8.02 -18.95
N TRP A 410 6.50 -7.52 -18.48
CA TRP A 410 5.74 -8.15 -17.42
C TRP A 410 4.25 -7.94 -17.67
N ALA A 411 3.40 -8.74 -17.03
CA ALA A 411 1.96 -8.54 -17.08
C ALA A 411 1.26 -9.13 -15.87
N ILE A 412 0.10 -8.58 -15.52
CA ILE A 412 -0.91 -9.24 -14.67
C ILE A 412 -2.23 -9.25 -15.44
N GLY A 413 -2.88 -10.41 -15.52
CA GLY A 413 -4.10 -10.59 -16.30
C GLY A 413 -4.96 -11.74 -15.82
N GLY A 414 -6.18 -11.83 -16.36
CA GLY A 414 -7.06 -12.96 -16.10
C GLY A 414 -6.63 -14.21 -16.86
N LEU A 415 -6.88 -15.38 -16.28
CA LEU A 415 -6.87 -16.66 -16.96
C LEU A 415 -8.24 -16.91 -17.57
N ASP A 416 -8.27 -17.54 -18.74
CA ASP A 416 -9.51 -17.98 -19.35
C ASP A 416 -10.00 -19.33 -18.76
N HIS A 417 -11.13 -19.81 -19.27
CA HIS A 417 -11.72 -21.10 -18.87
C HIS A 417 -10.82 -22.32 -19.13
N ALA A 418 -9.83 -22.19 -20.03
CA ALA A 418 -8.84 -23.21 -20.34
C ALA A 418 -7.55 -23.04 -19.52
N GLN A 419 -7.50 -22.08 -18.59
CA GLN A 419 -6.30 -21.70 -17.84
C GLN A 419 -5.17 -21.24 -18.78
N GLU A 420 -5.54 -20.52 -19.84
CA GLU A 420 -4.61 -19.82 -20.72
C GLU A 420 -4.67 -18.30 -20.45
N PRO A 421 -3.57 -17.56 -20.66
CA PRO A 421 -3.55 -16.11 -20.48
C PRO A 421 -4.59 -15.38 -21.34
N ALA A 422 -5.48 -14.63 -20.71
CA ALA A 422 -6.35 -13.67 -21.38
C ALA A 422 -5.68 -12.27 -21.44
N PHE A 423 -6.44 -11.25 -21.86
CA PHE A 423 -5.92 -9.88 -21.92
C PHE A 423 -5.50 -9.40 -20.53
N HIS A 424 -4.27 -8.86 -20.43
CA HIS A 424 -3.72 -8.36 -19.18
C HIS A 424 -4.34 -7.02 -18.78
N ARG A 425 -4.51 -6.80 -17.47
CA ARG A 425 -4.97 -5.52 -16.91
C ARG A 425 -3.83 -4.60 -16.49
N LEU A 426 -2.65 -5.15 -16.23
CA LEU A 426 -1.44 -4.38 -15.93
C LEU A 426 -0.30 -4.84 -16.83
N TRP A 427 0.50 -3.89 -17.30
CA TRP A 427 1.64 -4.09 -18.19
C TRP A 427 2.58 -2.87 -18.10
N PRO A 428 3.86 -2.97 -18.48
CA PRO A 428 4.79 -1.84 -18.42
C PRO A 428 4.26 -0.58 -19.11
N ALA A 429 4.22 0.54 -18.38
CA ALA A 429 3.85 1.84 -18.95
C ALA A 429 5.00 2.48 -19.74
N SER A 430 6.24 2.09 -19.44
CA SER A 430 7.45 2.53 -20.13
C SER A 430 8.45 1.38 -20.30
N ASP A 431 9.60 1.70 -20.89
CA ASP A 431 10.72 0.78 -20.96
C ASP A 431 11.27 0.42 -19.57
N ILE A 432 11.53 -0.87 -19.37
CA ILE A 432 12.11 -1.40 -18.13
C ILE A 432 13.36 -2.16 -18.50
N GLN A 433 14.48 -1.73 -17.92
CA GLN A 433 15.77 -2.40 -18.05
C GLN A 433 16.21 -3.00 -16.72
N LEU A 434 16.79 -4.20 -16.78
CA LEU A 434 17.46 -4.84 -15.66
C LEU A 434 18.91 -5.14 -16.01
N VAL A 435 19.79 -5.05 -15.00
CA VAL A 435 21.13 -5.62 -15.06
C VAL A 435 21.11 -6.90 -14.23
N LEU A 436 21.28 -8.06 -14.87
CA LEU A 436 21.06 -9.34 -14.19
C LEU A 436 22.23 -9.74 -13.28
N ASN A 437 23.46 -9.38 -13.65
CA ASN A 437 24.69 -9.74 -12.94
C ASN A 437 25.24 -8.57 -12.10
N GLN A 438 24.41 -8.04 -11.20
CA GLN A 438 24.82 -6.96 -10.31
C GLN A 438 25.64 -7.55 -9.15
N LYS A 439 26.76 -6.88 -8.81
CA LYS A 439 27.63 -7.34 -7.70
C LYS A 439 27.04 -7.01 -6.34
N ASP A 440 26.43 -5.84 -6.22
CA ASP A 440 25.78 -5.40 -4.99
C ASP A 440 24.29 -5.76 -5.07
N PRO A 441 23.69 -6.26 -3.97
CA PRO A 441 22.25 -6.43 -3.86
C PRO A 441 21.54 -5.12 -4.23
N ALA A 442 20.61 -5.22 -5.19
CA ALA A 442 19.77 -4.10 -5.60
C ALA A 442 18.35 -4.45 -5.23
N ASN A 443 17.87 -3.83 -4.16
CA ASN A 443 16.56 -4.09 -3.57
C ASN A 443 15.82 -2.77 -3.44
N ASP A 444 14.89 -2.52 -4.34
CA ASP A 444 13.95 -1.38 -4.26
C ASP A 444 12.51 -1.81 -3.93
N CYS A 445 12.32 -3.10 -3.66
CA CYS A 445 11.04 -3.67 -3.23
C CYS A 445 10.66 -3.23 -1.81
N PHE A 446 9.37 -3.13 -1.60
CA PHE A 446 8.75 -2.78 -0.31
C PHE A 446 7.53 -3.67 -0.05
N ASP A 447 7.02 -3.68 1.18
CA ASP A 447 5.87 -4.53 1.52
C ASP A 447 4.63 -4.19 0.69
N PHE A 448 3.86 -5.23 0.33
CA PHE A 448 2.63 -5.05 -0.44
C PHE A 448 1.57 -4.36 0.44
N THR A 449 0.83 -3.44 -0.15
CA THR A 449 -0.33 -2.82 0.49
C THR A 449 -1.59 -3.64 0.18
N VAL A 450 -2.15 -4.27 1.20
CA VAL A 450 -3.42 -4.99 1.14
C VAL A 450 -4.56 -4.02 1.45
N GLY A 451 -5.31 -3.68 0.41
CA GLY A 451 -6.51 -2.86 0.51
C GLY A 451 -7.55 -3.33 -0.50
N ALA A 452 -8.79 -2.86 -0.36
CA ALA A 452 -9.79 -3.07 -1.39
C ALA A 452 -9.25 -2.49 -2.70
N ARG A 453 -8.85 -3.37 -3.63
CA ARG A 453 -8.57 -2.98 -5.01
C ARG A 453 -9.76 -2.17 -5.48
N ALA A 454 -9.52 -0.95 -5.97
CA ALA A 454 -10.53 -0.25 -6.73
C ALA A 454 -10.86 -1.17 -7.92
N ARG A 455 -11.90 -1.99 -7.78
CA ARG A 455 -12.42 -2.73 -8.92
C ARG A 455 -12.78 -1.67 -9.93
N ALA A 456 -12.15 -1.70 -11.10
CA ALA A 456 -12.61 -0.91 -12.22
C ALA A 456 -14.12 -1.11 -12.28
N ALA A 457 -14.87 0.00 -12.23
CA ALA A 457 -16.32 -0.06 -12.32
C ALA A 457 -16.63 -0.94 -13.54
N GLY A 458 -17.30 -2.07 -13.32
CA GLY A 458 -17.72 -2.91 -14.42
C GLY A 458 -18.44 -2.00 -15.41
N TRP A 459 -18.09 -2.10 -16.70
CA TRP A 459 -18.75 -1.32 -17.75
C TRP A 459 -20.25 -1.35 -17.46
N GLU A 460 -20.88 -0.17 -17.38
CA GLU A 460 -22.33 -0.11 -17.27
C GLU A 460 -22.86 -1.01 -18.38
N ARG A 461 -23.48 -2.13 -17.99
CA ARG A 461 -24.20 -2.95 -18.95
C ARG A 461 -25.28 -2.04 -19.45
N ALA A 462 -25.16 -1.59 -20.70
CA ALA A 462 -26.25 -0.93 -21.38
C ALA A 462 -27.41 -1.93 -21.43
N GLU A 463 -28.29 -1.85 -20.45
CA GLU A 463 -29.53 -2.62 -20.43
C GLU A 463 -30.38 -2.06 -21.56
N LEU A 464 -30.45 -2.80 -22.67
CA LEU A 464 -31.36 -2.51 -23.77
C LEU A 464 -32.80 -2.74 -23.29
N PHE A 465 -33.37 -1.71 -22.65
CA PHE A 465 -34.75 -1.70 -22.17
C PHE A 465 -35.77 -1.52 -23.30
N ASP A 466 -35.35 -1.15 -24.51
CA ASP A 466 -36.25 -0.89 -25.63
C ASP A 466 -36.60 -2.18 -26.40
N PRO A 467 -37.87 -2.66 -26.35
CA PRO A 467 -38.31 -3.81 -27.13
C PRO A 467 -38.21 -3.60 -28.65
N ALA A 468 -38.17 -2.35 -29.15
CA ALA A 468 -38.08 -2.04 -30.56
C ALA A 468 -36.69 -2.34 -31.17
N LEU A 469 -35.64 -2.45 -30.33
CA LEU A 469 -34.29 -2.83 -30.75
C LEU A 469 -34.09 -4.36 -30.86
N ARG A 470 -35.13 -5.16 -30.58
CA ARG A 470 -35.11 -6.64 -30.66
C ARG A 470 -35.67 -7.19 -31.98
N VAL A 471 -35.60 -6.43 -33.08
CA VAL A 471 -36.05 -6.92 -34.39
C VAL A 471 -34.85 -7.33 -35.23
N PHE A 472 -34.48 -8.61 -35.15
CA PHE A 472 -33.67 -9.22 -36.20
C PHE A 472 -34.56 -9.45 -37.41
N ARG A 473 -34.33 -8.69 -38.48
CA ARG A 473 -34.90 -9.04 -39.79
C ARG A 473 -34.13 -10.25 -40.32
N ALA A 474 -34.86 -11.34 -40.54
CA ALA A 474 -34.37 -12.57 -41.16
C ALA A 474 -33.94 -12.35 -42.61
#